data_AF-A0A0R0KYP1-F1
#
_entry.id   AF-A0A0R0KYP1-F1
#
_cell.length_a   1.000
_cell.length_b   1.000
_cell.length_c   1.000
_cell.angle_alpha   90.00
_cell.angle_beta   90.00
_cell.angle_gamma   90.00
#
_symmetry.space_group_name_H-M   'P 1'
#
loop_
_entity.id
_entity.type
_entity.pdbx_description
1 polymer ?
#
loop_
_entity_poly.entity_id
_entity_poly.type
_entity_poly.pdbx_seq_one_letter_code
_entity_poly.pdbx_strand_id
1 'polypeptide(L)'
;MHNCFNCLFTQILGKASGGGVIPVSAVLADKDVMLCIQPGQHGSTFGGNPMASAVAIGSVEVIKNERLVERYQMHCKILYCQYILIIMQT
;
A
#
# COMPACT_ATOMS: atom_id res chain seq x y z
N MET A 1 -9.51 27.12 -17.56
CA MET A 1 -8.98 25.95 -18.30
C MET A 1 -9.35 24.71 -17.50
N HIS A 2 -10.30 23.93 -18.01
CA HIS A 2 -10.80 22.70 -17.39
C HIS A 2 -9.69 21.64 -17.42
N ASN A 3 -9.13 21.30 -16.24
CA ASN A 3 -8.02 20.36 -16.13
C ASN A 3 -8.48 18.90 -16.32
N CYS A 4 -7.85 18.23 -17.28
CA CYS A 4 -7.91 16.80 -17.56
C CYS A 4 -7.41 15.93 -16.39
N PHE A 5 -8.24 15.71 -15.35
CA PHE A 5 -7.93 14.78 -14.24
C PHE A 5 -9.09 13.82 -13.91
N ASN A 6 -9.93 13.44 -14.87
CA ASN A 6 -10.92 12.35 -14.70
C ASN A 6 -10.27 10.95 -14.81
N CYS A 7 -9.08 10.75 -14.22
CA CYS A 7 -8.54 9.41 -14.03
C CYS A 7 -9.27 8.80 -12.83
N LEU A 8 -10.25 7.92 -13.08
CA LEU A 8 -10.84 7.05 -12.06
C LEU A 8 -9.70 6.38 -11.28
N PHE A 9 -9.45 6.82 -10.05
CA PHE A 9 -8.35 6.28 -9.26
C PHE A 9 -8.80 4.95 -8.66
N THR A 10 -8.04 3.90 -8.89
CA THR A 10 -8.23 2.62 -8.21
C THR A 10 -6.86 2.06 -7.83
N GLN A 11 -6.64 1.82 -6.54
CA GLN A 11 -5.41 1.28 -5.99
C GLN A 11 -5.65 -0.03 -5.26
N ILE A 12 -4.73 -0.97 -5.44
CA ILE A 12 -4.74 -2.26 -4.75
C ILE A 12 -3.61 -2.26 -3.72
N LEU A 13 -3.97 -2.47 -2.45
CA LEU A 13 -3.04 -2.69 -1.35
C LEU A 13 -3.07 -4.16 -0.92
N GLY A 14 -1.93 -4.66 -0.49
CA GLY A 14 -1.78 -6.02 -0.01
C GLY A 14 -0.38 -6.24 0.58
N LYS A 15 -0.08 -7.49 0.94
CA LYS A 15 1.21 -7.92 1.48
C LYS A 15 1.55 -7.23 2.82
N ALA A 16 2.30 -6.13 2.79
CA ALA A 16 2.77 -5.42 3.97
C ALA A 16 1.62 -4.80 4.80
N SER A 17 0.44 -4.64 4.21
CA SER A 17 -0.79 -4.27 4.92
C SER A 17 -1.16 -5.24 6.03
N GLY A 18 -0.77 -6.51 5.94
CA GLY A 18 -0.99 -7.48 7.01
C GLY A 18 0.17 -7.59 8.00
N GLY A 19 1.21 -6.75 7.86
CA GLY A 19 2.42 -6.80 8.68
C GLY A 19 3.19 -8.13 8.59
N GLY A 20 2.86 -8.99 7.63
CA GLY A 20 3.33 -10.38 7.57
C GLY A 20 2.66 -11.34 8.57
N VAL A 21 1.67 -10.87 9.35
CA VAL A 21 0.98 -11.65 10.38
C VAL A 21 -0.22 -12.43 9.82
N ILE A 22 -1.05 -11.76 9.01
CA ILE A 22 -2.26 -12.34 8.41
C ILE A 22 -2.45 -11.75 7.00
N PRO A 23 -3.00 -12.50 6.02
CA PRO A 23 -3.30 -11.92 4.71
C PRO A 23 -4.34 -10.81 4.82
N VAL A 24 -3.93 -9.60 4.44
CA VAL A 24 -4.82 -8.43 4.33
C VAL A 24 -4.62 -7.79 2.96
N SER A 25 -5.71 -7.49 2.27
CA SER A 25 -5.72 -6.67 1.05
C SER A 25 -6.85 -5.64 1.12
N ALA A 26 -6.69 -4.55 0.37
CA ALA A 26 -7.69 -3.50 0.25
C ALA A 26 -7.70 -2.94 -1.17
N VAL A 27 -8.87 -2.55 -1.64
CA VAL A 27 -9.05 -1.80 -2.89
C VAL A 27 -9.54 -0.41 -2.49
N LEU A 28 -8.82 0.63 -2.90
CA LEU A 28 -9.21 2.02 -2.74
C LEU A 28 -9.65 2.52 -4.11
N ALA A 29 -10.79 3.20 -4.17
CA ALA A 29 -11.24 3.84 -5.39
C ALA A 29 -11.97 5.14 -5.07
N ASP A 30 -12.10 6.01 -6.06
CA ASP A 30 -12.96 7.19 -5.94
C ASP A 30 -14.40 6.79 -5.64
N LYS A 31 -15.14 7.70 -5.01
CA LYS A 31 -16.49 7.43 -4.49
C LYS A 31 -17.45 7.00 -5.60
N ASP A 32 -17.39 7.65 -6.76
CA ASP A 32 -18.19 7.32 -7.95
C ASP A 32 -17.88 5.91 -8.49
N VAL A 33 -16.62 5.47 -8.46
CA VAL A 33 -16.22 4.09 -8.79
C VAL A 33 -16.72 3.11 -7.73
N MET A 34 -16.45 3.38 -6.45
CA MET A 34 -16.74 2.45 -5.36
C MET A 34 -18.25 2.24 -5.17
N LEU A 35 -19.07 3.29 -5.39
CA LEU A 35 -20.53 3.21 -5.30
C LEU A 35 -21.20 2.49 -6.47
N CYS A 36 -20.44 2.12 -7.51
CA CYS A 36 -20.96 1.22 -8.54
C CYS A 36 -21.18 -0.21 -8.03
N ILE A 37 -20.52 -0.61 -6.93
CA ILE A 37 -20.65 -1.95 -6.35
C ILE A 37 -21.90 -2.00 -5.47
N GLN A 38 -22.91 -2.75 -5.93
CA GLN A 38 -24.16 -2.95 -5.22
C GLN A 38 -24.10 -4.17 -4.28
N PRO A 39 -24.93 -4.20 -3.21
CA PRO A 39 -25.04 -5.36 -2.34
C PRO A 39 -25.30 -6.66 -3.13
N GLY A 40 -24.50 -7.69 -2.86
CA GLY A 40 -24.57 -8.99 -3.55
C GLY A 40 -23.63 -9.15 -4.76
N GLN A 41 -22.98 -8.08 -5.24
CA GLN A 41 -22.05 -8.15 -6.38
C GLN A 41 -20.61 -8.50 -5.98
N HIS A 42 -20.24 -8.21 -4.73
CA HIS A 42 -18.91 -8.48 -4.20
C HIS A 42 -19.02 -8.89 -2.72
N GLY A 43 -18.15 -9.80 -2.28
CA GLY A 43 -18.13 -10.27 -0.90
C GLY A 43 -16.98 -11.24 -0.64
N SER A 44 -16.69 -11.47 0.64
CA SER A 44 -15.68 -12.42 1.09
C SER A 44 -15.99 -12.85 2.52
N THR A 45 -15.89 -14.16 2.81
CA THR A 45 -16.13 -14.71 4.16
C THR A 45 -15.18 -14.15 5.20
N PHE A 46 -13.92 -13.90 4.82
CA PHE A 46 -12.88 -13.39 5.71
C PHE A 46 -12.53 -11.91 5.42
N GLY A 47 -13.15 -11.30 4.42
CA GLY A 47 -12.92 -9.91 4.06
C GLY A 47 -13.41 -8.96 5.14
N GLY A 48 -12.58 -8.00 5.55
CA GLY A 48 -12.96 -6.98 6.52
C GLY A 48 -13.19 -7.49 7.94
N ASN A 49 -12.66 -8.67 8.30
CA ASN A 49 -12.81 -9.19 9.66
C ASN A 49 -12.11 -8.29 10.71
N PRO A 50 -12.58 -8.24 11.97
CA PRO A 50 -12.05 -7.32 12.98
C PRO A 50 -10.57 -7.53 13.29
N MET A 51 -10.09 -8.78 13.28
CA MET A 51 -8.69 -9.12 13.57
C MET A 51 -7.77 -8.61 12.46
N ALA A 52 -8.10 -8.87 11.19
CA ALA A 52 -7.37 -8.35 10.05
C ALA A 52 -7.34 -6.82 10.03
N SER A 53 -8.44 -6.17 10.42
CA SER A 53 -8.52 -4.71 10.51
C SER A 53 -7.58 -4.16 11.59
N ALA A 54 -7.54 -4.79 12.78
CA ALA A 54 -6.63 -4.40 13.85
C ALA A 54 -5.15 -4.56 13.45
N VAL A 55 -4.80 -5.68 12.80
CA VAL A 55 -3.44 -5.92 12.28
C VAL A 55 -3.08 -4.88 11.20
N ALA A 56 -4.01 -4.53 10.32
CA ALA A 56 -3.77 -3.55 9.27
C ALA A 56 -3.49 -2.15 9.83
N ILE A 57 -4.26 -1.73 10.83
CA ILE A 57 -4.04 -0.48 11.55
C ILE A 57 -2.66 -0.48 12.21
N GLY A 58 -2.33 -1.53 12.97
CA GLY A 58 -1.02 -1.64 13.62
C GLY A 58 0.13 -1.62 12.62
N SER A 59 -0.03 -2.26 11.46
CA SER A 59 0.99 -2.26 10.39
C SER A 59 1.25 -0.84 9.83
N VAL A 60 0.18 -0.07 9.59
CA VAL A 60 0.29 1.32 9.11
C VAL A 60 0.89 2.22 10.20
N GLU A 61 0.51 2.02 11.46
CA GLU A 61 1.08 2.76 12.60
C GLU A 61 2.58 2.52 12.74
N VAL A 62 3.05 1.28 12.61
CA VAL A 62 4.50 0.98 12.62
C VAL A 62 5.22 1.69 11.48
N ILE A 63 4.70 1.62 10.25
CA ILE A 63 5.28 2.31 9.08
C ILE A 63 5.44 3.81 9.36
N LYS A 64 4.42 4.43 9.98
CA LYS A 64 4.41 5.86 10.30
C LYS A 64 5.34 6.20 11.47
N ASN A 65 5.24 5.49 12.59
CA ASN A 65 5.94 5.79 13.83
C ASN A 65 7.45 5.54 13.70
N GLU A 66 7.85 4.48 12.99
CA GLU A 66 9.26 4.17 12.75
C GLU A 66 9.86 4.87 11.53
N ARG A 67 9.08 5.72 10.84
CA ARG A 67 9.52 6.50 9.68
C ARG A 67 10.17 5.63 8.61
N LEU A 68 9.54 4.49 8.32
CA LEU A 68 10.13 3.45 7.47
C LEU A 68 10.33 3.94 6.04
N VAL A 69 9.48 4.87 5.57
CA VAL A 69 9.58 5.45 4.22
C VAL A 69 10.84 6.30 4.09
N GLU A 70 11.13 7.16 5.06
CA GLU A 70 12.34 7.99 5.04
C GLU A 70 13.60 7.17 5.24
N ARG A 71 13.55 6.16 6.14
CA ARG A 71 14.66 5.21 6.33
C ARG A 71 14.95 4.43 5.04
N TYR A 72 13.92 3.96 4.35
CA TYR A 72 14.03 3.31 3.05
C TYR A 72 14.71 4.21 2.02
N GLN A 73 14.26 5.47 1.89
CA GLN A 73 14.86 6.43 0.95
C GLN A 73 16.35 6.67 1.25
N MET A 74 16.72 6.84 2.53
CA MET A 74 18.11 7.01 2.95
C MET A 74 18.97 5.79 2.61
N HIS A 75 18.52 4.59 2.96
CA HIS A 75 19.25 3.34 2.71
C HIS A 75 19.35 3.02 1.22
N CYS A 76 18.29 3.24 0.44
CA CYS A 76 18.32 3.03 -1.00
C CYS A 76 19.34 3.92 -1.70
N LYS A 77 19.48 5.18 -1.27
CA LYS A 77 20.51 6.08 -1.83
C LYS A 77 21.92 5.55 -1.58
N ILE A 78 22.19 5.09 -0.36
CA ILE A 78 23.51 4.53 0.02
C ILE A 78 23.80 3.27 -0.81
N LEU A 79 22.85 2.33 -0.84
CA LEU A 79 22.98 1.08 -1.56
C LEU A 79 23.16 1.31 -3.06
N TYR A 80 22.44 2.28 -3.63
CA TYR A 80 22.57 2.66 -5.04
C TYR A 80 23.95 3.26 -5.34
N CYS A 81 24.49 4.13 -4.48
CA CYS A 81 25.86 4.64 -4.61
C CYS A 81 26.90 3.52 -4.53
N GLN A 82 26.75 2.56 -3.60
CA GLN A 82 27.63 1.40 -3.48
C GLN A 82 27.58 0.51 -4.72
N TYR A 83 26.38 0.24 -5.23
CA TYR A 83 26.18 -0.56 -6.44
C TYR A 83 26.87 0.07 -7.66
N ILE A 84 26.76 1.39 -7.83
CA ILE A 84 27.46 2.12 -8.91
C ILE A 84 28.99 2.01 -8.76
N LEU A 85 29.52 2.21 -7.55
CA LEU A 85 30.97 2.10 -7.30
C LEU A 85 31.51 0.72 -7.66
N ILE A 86 30.79 -0.35 -7.29
CA ILE A 86 31.16 -1.73 -7.63
C ILE A 86 31.19 -1.92 -9.16
N ILE A 87 30.19 -1.43 -9.88
CA ILE A 87 30.14 -1.52 -11.35
C ILE A 87 31.28 -0.74 -12.01
N MET A 88 31.70 0.42 -11.47
CA MET A 88 32.82 1.18 -12.05
C MET A 88 34.19 0.56 -11.78
N GLN A 89 34.27 -0.38 -10.83
CA GLN A 89 35.50 -1.10 -10.49
C GLN A 89 35.66 -2.43 -11.25
N THR A 90 34.58 -2.93 -11.87
CA THR A 90 34.57 -4.10 -12.75
C THR A 90 34.74 -3.70 -14.21
#